data_AF-A0A350I6K8-F1
#
_entry.id   AF-A0A350I6K8-F1
#
_cell.length_a   1.000
_cell.length_b   1.000
_cell.length_c   1.000
_cell.angle_alpha   90.00
_cell.angle_beta   90.00
_cell.angle_gamma   90.00
#
_symmetry.space_group_name_H-M   'P 1'
#
loop_
_entity.id
_entity.type
_entity.pdbx_description
1 polymer ?
#
loop_
_entity_poly.entity_id
_entity_poly.type
_entity_poly.pdbx_seq_one_letter_code
_entity_poly.pdbx_strand_id
1 'polypeptide(L)'
;MAEFEIAGMTFKGGKAAVVFTALSTLGGASWAAFEFYKDYTDMREVVQNIDVDAIAARNDVMETKLDEAIEYTRDIKSGLRDDILRIEKQADRAEDKVRASEEKVRGMIDSASERFENKRDALSSDTSREIKELEERLEKKLQRALDNPLSD
;
A
#
# COMPACT_ATOMS: atom_id res chain seq x y z
N MET A 1 72.75 -29.57 47.33
CA MET A 1 71.45 -29.50 48.01
C MET A 1 71.13 -28.03 48.20
N ALA A 2 70.14 -27.51 47.49
CA ALA A 2 69.76 -26.10 47.63
C ALA A 2 68.86 -25.96 48.87
N GLU A 3 69.34 -25.20 49.85
CA GLU A 3 68.60 -24.81 51.04
C GLU A 3 68.03 -23.41 50.75
N PHE A 4 66.72 -23.24 50.91
CA PHE A 4 66.05 -21.96 50.77
C PHE A 4 65.50 -21.55 52.14
N GLU A 5 65.77 -20.31 52.52
CA GLU A 5 65.36 -19.71 53.78
C GLU A 5 64.28 -18.66 53.51
N ILE A 6 63.10 -18.88 54.09
CA ILE A 6 62.00 -17.91 54.09
C ILE A 6 61.52 -17.79 55.54
N ALA A 7 61.48 -16.56 56.05
CA ALA A 7 61.03 -16.22 57.41
C ALA A 7 61.76 -16.96 58.55
N GLY A 8 63.07 -17.20 58.41
CA GLY A 8 63.92 -17.72 59.50
C GLY A 8 63.80 -19.22 59.79
N MET A 9 63.22 -20.01 58.87
CA MET A 9 63.18 -21.48 58.97
C MET A 9 63.91 -22.12 57.78
N THR A 10 64.86 -23.00 58.05
CA THR A 10 65.66 -23.72 57.05
C THR A 10 64.93 -24.98 56.58
N PHE A 11 64.50 -25.01 55.31
CA PHE A 11 63.83 -26.18 54.75
C PHE A 11 64.75 -26.95 53.78
N LYS A 12 65.00 -28.24 54.05
CA LYS A 12 65.62 -29.16 53.07
C LYS A 12 64.69 -29.27 51.85
N GLY A 13 65.21 -29.02 50.64
CA GLY A 13 64.46 -28.72 49.42
C GLY A 13 63.22 -29.58 49.08
N GLY A 14 63.16 -30.85 49.48
CA GLY A 14 61.97 -31.69 49.29
C GLY A 14 60.78 -31.34 50.20
N LYS A 15 61.01 -30.97 51.47
CA LYS A 15 59.93 -30.59 52.40
C LYS A 15 59.44 -29.17 52.14
N ALA A 16 60.33 -28.28 51.73
CA ALA A 16 59.96 -26.92 51.29
C ALA A 16 59.04 -26.96 50.06
N ALA A 17 59.37 -27.81 49.08
CA ALA A 17 58.59 -27.97 47.85
C ALA A 17 57.17 -28.52 48.11
N VAL A 18 57.01 -29.44 49.07
CA VAL A 18 55.69 -29.97 49.45
C VAL A 18 54.83 -28.91 50.14
N VAL A 19 55.40 -28.14 51.07
CA VAL A 19 54.69 -27.05 51.75
C VAL A 19 54.31 -25.95 50.75
N PHE A 20 55.22 -25.57 49.85
CA PHE A 20 54.94 -24.58 48.82
C PHE A 20 53.86 -25.04 47.84
N THR A 21 53.90 -26.29 47.41
CA THR A 21 52.86 -26.87 46.53
C THR A 21 51.51 -26.91 47.24
N ALA A 22 51.47 -27.36 48.50
CA ALA A 22 50.23 -27.39 49.27
C ALA A 22 49.63 -26.00 49.47
N LEU A 23 50.46 -25.00 49.79
CA LEU A 23 50.03 -23.60 49.91
C LEU A 23 49.60 -23.00 48.56
N SER A 24 50.25 -23.37 47.46
CA SER A 24 49.88 -22.92 46.12
C SER A 24 48.54 -23.52 45.66
N THR A 25 48.29 -24.81 45.95
CA THR A 25 47.01 -25.45 45.68
C THR A 25 45.90 -24.89 46.58
N LEU A 26 46.18 -24.65 47.87
CA LEU A 26 45.23 -23.99 48.77
C LEU A 26 44.94 -22.56 48.34
N GLY A 27 45.95 -21.80 47.92
CA GLY A 27 45.81 -20.43 47.40
C GLY A 27 45.00 -20.38 46.10
N GLY A 28 45.29 -21.28 45.15
CA GLY A 28 44.53 -21.40 43.90
C GLY A 28 43.08 -21.85 44.12
N ALA A 29 42.85 -22.82 45.01
CA ALA A 29 41.51 -23.26 45.38
C ALA A 29 40.72 -22.15 46.10
N SER A 30 41.38 -21.39 46.98
CA SER A 30 40.77 -20.25 47.68
C SER A 30 40.44 -19.11 46.71
N TRP A 31 41.31 -18.83 45.73
CA TRP A 31 41.05 -17.84 44.69
C TRP A 31 39.89 -18.25 43.77
N ALA A 32 39.85 -19.51 43.35
CA ALA A 32 38.73 -20.03 42.56
C ALA A 32 37.41 -19.95 43.35
N ALA A 33 37.41 -20.30 44.63
CA ALA A 33 36.23 -20.17 45.50
C ALA A 33 35.80 -18.71 45.68
N PHE A 34 36.75 -17.77 45.79
CA PHE A 34 36.48 -16.34 45.85
C PHE A 34 35.87 -15.82 44.55
N GLU A 35 36.40 -16.21 43.39
CA GLU A 35 35.88 -15.75 42.09
C GLU A 35 34.44 -16.24 41.87
N PHE A 36 34.13 -17.51 42.20
CA PHE A 36 32.75 -18.01 42.16
C PHE A 36 31.82 -17.26 43.11
N TYR A 37 32.28 -16.92 44.31
CA TYR A 37 31.50 -16.13 45.25
C TYR A 37 31.24 -14.72 44.71
N LYS A 38 32.28 -14.07 44.18
CA LYS A 38 32.21 -12.74 43.58
C LYS A 38 31.23 -12.73 42.40
N ASP A 39 31.36 -13.64 41.44
CA ASP A 39 30.47 -13.73 40.29
C ASP A 39 29.02 -14.01 40.69
N TYR A 40 28.80 -14.84 41.71
CA TYR A 40 27.47 -15.07 42.27
C TYR A 40 26.89 -13.81 42.91
N THR A 41 27.69 -13.06 43.68
CA THR A 41 27.24 -11.80 44.28
C THR A 41 26.98 -10.71 43.26
N ASP A 42 27.83 -10.61 42.23
CA ASP A 42 27.70 -9.65 41.13
C ASP A 42 26.40 -9.93 40.34
N MET A 43 26.14 -11.21 40.01
CA MET A 43 24.89 -11.61 39.34
C MET A 43 23.66 -11.36 40.23
N ARG A 44 23.76 -11.64 41.53
CA ARG A 44 22.68 -11.40 42.49
C ARG A 44 22.35 -9.90 42.58
N GLU A 45 23.36 -9.04 42.61
CA GLU A 45 23.19 -7.59 42.62
C GLU A 45 22.47 -7.12 41.35
N VAL A 46 22.86 -7.63 40.17
CA VAL A 46 22.16 -7.34 38.91
C VAL A 46 20.69 -7.75 38.99
N VAL A 47 20.39 -8.99 39.42
CA VAL A 47 19.01 -9.51 39.50
C VAL A 47 18.17 -8.75 40.53
N GLN A 48 18.75 -8.37 41.66
CA GLN A 48 18.04 -7.59 42.69
C GLN A 48 17.74 -6.15 42.25
N ASN A 49 18.55 -5.59 41.35
CA ASN A 49 18.33 -4.26 40.78
C ASN A 49 17.39 -4.25 39.57
N ILE A 50 16.94 -5.41 39.09
CA ILE A 50 15.90 -5.46 38.05
C ILE A 50 14.56 -5.11 38.69
N ASP A 51 14.01 -3.97 38.27
CA ASP A 51 12.66 -3.55 38.63
C ASP A 51 11.63 -4.36 37.81
N VAL A 52 11.30 -5.53 38.34
CA VAL A 52 10.30 -6.43 37.75
C VAL A 52 8.92 -5.80 37.69
N ASP A 53 8.58 -4.91 38.62
CA ASP A 53 7.28 -4.23 38.67
C ASP A 53 7.17 -3.19 37.55
N ALA A 54 8.24 -2.43 37.28
CA ALA A 54 8.29 -1.51 36.14
C ALA A 54 8.23 -2.25 34.79
N ILE A 55 8.85 -3.44 34.69
CA ILE A 55 8.78 -4.27 33.48
C ILE A 55 7.36 -4.83 33.30
N ALA A 56 6.74 -5.35 34.36
CA ALA A 56 5.36 -5.83 34.33
C ALA A 56 4.39 -4.71 33.94
N ALA A 57 4.50 -3.54 34.55
CA ALA A 57 3.66 -2.38 34.21
C ALA A 57 3.83 -1.94 32.75
N ARG A 58 5.05 -2.01 32.19
CA ARG A 58 5.28 -1.75 30.76
C ARG A 58 4.64 -2.81 29.87
N ASN A 59 4.70 -4.08 30.26
CA ASN A 59 4.07 -5.18 29.53
C ASN A 59 2.54 -5.03 29.52
N ASP A 60 1.92 -4.67 30.65
CA ASP A 60 0.47 -4.45 30.74
C ASP A 60 0.02 -3.29 29.83
N VAL A 61 0.80 -2.19 29.79
CA VAL A 61 0.53 -1.07 28.88
C VAL A 61 0.71 -1.48 27.42
N MET A 62 1.71 -2.32 27.11
CA MET A 62 1.90 -2.84 25.75
C MET A 62 0.75 -3.76 25.34
N GLU A 63 0.29 -4.65 26.22
CA GLU A 63 -0.85 -5.53 25.97
C GLU A 63 -2.12 -4.72 25.71
N THR A 64 -2.39 -3.72 26.54
CA THR A 64 -3.53 -2.80 26.35
C THR A 64 -3.48 -2.11 24.99
N LYS A 65 -2.31 -1.58 24.58
CA LYS A 65 -2.14 -0.92 23.28
C LYS A 65 -2.28 -1.89 22.11
N LEU A 66 -1.84 -3.14 22.27
CA LEU A 66 -2.00 -4.17 21.25
C LEU A 66 -3.46 -4.54 21.08
N ASP A 67 -4.20 -4.71 22.16
CA ASP A 67 -5.64 -4.98 22.12
C ASP A 67 -6.43 -3.83 21.49
N GLU A 68 -6.13 -2.58 21.86
CA GLU A 68 -6.72 -1.39 21.25
C GLU A 68 -6.41 -1.31 19.75
N ALA A 69 -5.17 -1.61 19.34
CA ALA A 69 -4.79 -1.65 17.93
C ALA A 69 -5.51 -2.77 17.16
N ILE A 70 -5.73 -3.93 17.78
CA ILE A 70 -6.49 -5.04 17.21
C ILE A 70 -7.97 -4.66 17.03
N GLU A 71 -8.57 -4.03 18.05
CA GLU A 71 -9.95 -3.54 17.98
C GLU A 71 -10.11 -2.47 16.89
N TYR A 72 -9.23 -1.48 16.88
CA TYR A 72 -9.19 -0.45 15.84
C TYR A 72 -9.05 -1.05 14.43
N THR A 73 -8.19 -2.06 14.27
CA THR A 73 -8.03 -2.77 13.00
C THR A 73 -9.29 -3.53 12.61
N ARG A 74 -10.01 -4.11 13.58
CA ARG A 74 -11.28 -4.82 13.35
C ARG A 74 -12.38 -3.86 12.91
N ASP A 75 -12.46 -2.70 13.53
CA ASP A 75 -13.42 -1.65 13.18
C ASP A 75 -13.13 -1.09 11.79
N ILE A 76 -11.86 -0.81 11.46
CA ILE A 76 -11.46 -0.44 10.10
C ILE A 76 -11.89 -1.52 9.11
N LYS A 77 -11.61 -2.80 9.40
CA LYS A 77 -11.97 -3.90 8.51
C LYS A 77 -13.48 -3.97 8.28
N SER A 78 -14.28 -3.78 9.34
CA SER A 78 -15.74 -3.75 9.22
C SER A 78 -16.23 -2.54 8.42
N GLY A 79 -15.70 -1.35 8.71
CA GLY A 79 -16.03 -0.12 7.99
C GLY A 79 -15.66 -0.20 6.51
N LEU A 80 -14.45 -0.68 6.18
CA LEU A 80 -14.01 -0.89 4.81
C LEU A 80 -14.90 -1.89 4.06
N ARG A 81 -15.35 -2.97 4.71
CA ARG A 81 -16.29 -3.92 4.10
C ARG A 81 -17.61 -3.23 3.74
N ASP A 82 -18.16 -2.45 4.66
CA ASP A 82 -19.43 -1.74 4.43
C ASP A 82 -19.28 -0.66 3.34
N ASP A 83 -18.15 0.04 3.32
CA ASP A 83 -17.83 1.03 2.30
C ASP A 83 -17.62 0.37 0.92
N ILE A 84 -16.96 -0.79 0.85
CA ILE A 84 -16.85 -1.58 -0.38
C ILE A 84 -18.23 -1.94 -0.91
N LEU A 85 -19.12 -2.44 -0.05
CA LEU A 85 -20.50 -2.80 -0.45
C LEU A 85 -21.30 -1.57 -0.92
N ARG A 86 -21.03 -0.39 -0.38
CA ARG A 86 -21.63 0.87 -0.85
C ARG A 86 -21.07 1.29 -2.20
N ILE A 87 -19.76 1.15 -2.41
CA ILE A 87 -19.09 1.47 -3.67
C ILE A 87 -19.58 0.53 -4.78
N GLU A 88 -19.69 -0.77 -4.51
CA GLU A 88 -20.24 -1.75 -5.45
C GLU A 88 -21.64 -1.34 -5.93
N LYS A 89 -22.56 -1.05 -5.01
CA LYS A 89 -23.91 -0.56 -5.35
C LYS A 89 -23.90 0.75 -6.13
N GLN A 90 -22.94 1.64 -5.89
CA GLN A 90 -22.81 2.88 -6.65
C GLN A 90 -22.28 2.62 -8.07
N ALA A 91 -21.32 1.70 -8.20
CA ALA A 91 -20.79 1.25 -9.48
C ALA A 91 -21.90 0.60 -10.32
N ASP A 92 -22.71 -0.28 -9.75
CA ASP A 92 -23.86 -0.90 -10.42
C ASP A 92 -24.82 0.16 -10.98
N ARG A 93 -25.19 1.15 -10.15
CA ARG A 93 -26.07 2.25 -10.58
C ARG A 93 -25.42 3.12 -11.65
N ALA A 94 -24.11 3.32 -11.59
CA ALA A 94 -23.38 4.08 -12.60
C ALA A 94 -23.38 3.31 -13.92
N GLU A 95 -23.16 2.01 -13.89
CA GLU A 95 -23.25 1.12 -15.05
C GLU A 95 -24.64 1.16 -15.68
N ASP A 96 -25.70 1.02 -14.86
CA ASP A 96 -27.09 1.09 -15.33
C ASP A 96 -27.40 2.43 -16.02
N LYS A 97 -26.93 3.55 -15.44
CA LYS A 97 -27.09 4.89 -16.04
C LYS A 97 -26.32 5.03 -17.35
N VAL A 98 -25.10 4.49 -17.42
CA VAL A 98 -24.31 4.50 -18.66
C VAL A 98 -25.01 3.69 -19.74
N ARG A 99 -25.52 2.50 -19.41
CA ARG A 99 -26.27 1.64 -20.35
C ARG A 99 -27.53 2.33 -20.85
N ALA A 100 -28.33 2.92 -19.96
CA ALA A 100 -29.52 3.68 -20.33
C ALA A 100 -29.18 4.93 -21.19
N SER A 101 -28.06 5.60 -20.89
CA SER A 101 -27.57 6.71 -21.70
C SER A 101 -27.13 6.26 -23.09
N GLU A 102 -26.45 5.13 -23.20
CA GLU A 102 -26.05 4.56 -24.48
C GLU A 102 -27.27 4.22 -25.35
N GLU A 103 -28.27 3.54 -24.77
CA GLU A 103 -29.51 3.20 -25.46
C GLU A 103 -30.24 4.46 -25.94
N LYS A 104 -30.33 5.49 -25.09
CA LYS A 104 -30.92 6.77 -25.48
C LYS A 104 -30.15 7.46 -26.62
N VAL A 105 -28.82 7.43 -26.58
CA VAL A 105 -27.99 7.99 -27.65
C VAL A 105 -28.20 7.23 -28.95
N ARG A 106 -28.23 5.90 -28.92
CA ARG A 106 -28.56 5.08 -30.10
C ARG A 106 -29.91 5.46 -30.69
N GLY A 107 -30.97 5.55 -29.86
CA GLY A 107 -32.29 5.96 -30.33
C GLY A 107 -32.33 7.39 -30.90
N MET A 108 -31.56 8.33 -30.32
CA MET A 108 -31.42 9.67 -30.88
C MET A 108 -30.71 9.66 -32.24
N ILE A 109 -29.67 8.83 -32.41
CA ILE A 109 -28.96 8.66 -33.68
C ILE A 109 -29.89 8.09 -34.75
N ASP A 110 -30.66 7.06 -34.42
CA ASP A 110 -31.60 6.43 -35.36
C ASP A 110 -32.66 7.44 -35.82
N SER A 111 -33.28 8.16 -34.87
CA SER A 111 -34.27 9.20 -35.20
C SER A 111 -33.67 10.37 -35.98
N ALA A 112 -32.44 10.77 -35.64
CA ALA A 112 -31.72 11.80 -36.39
C ALA A 112 -31.44 11.35 -37.83
N SER A 113 -31.06 10.07 -38.02
CA SER A 113 -30.78 9.48 -39.32
C SER A 113 -32.03 9.45 -40.19
N GLU A 114 -33.17 8.99 -39.65
CA GLU A 114 -34.45 9.00 -40.35
C GLU A 114 -34.87 10.42 -40.77
N ARG A 115 -34.74 11.40 -39.87
CA ARG A 115 -35.04 12.81 -40.18
C ARG A 115 -34.12 13.37 -41.26
N PHE A 116 -32.83 13.00 -41.21
CA PHE A 116 -31.84 13.45 -42.17
C PHE A 116 -32.10 12.87 -43.55
N GLU A 117 -32.42 11.58 -43.64
CA GLU A 117 -32.81 10.92 -44.89
C GLU A 117 -34.06 11.56 -45.50
N ASN A 118 -35.11 11.75 -44.70
CA ASN A 118 -36.33 12.43 -45.15
C ASN A 118 -36.05 13.86 -45.66
N LYS A 119 -35.21 14.62 -44.94
CA LYS A 119 -34.86 15.98 -45.36
C LYS A 119 -33.98 16.00 -46.61
N ARG A 120 -33.06 15.04 -46.74
CA ARG A 120 -32.20 14.86 -47.91
C ARG A 120 -33.04 14.53 -49.14
N ASP A 121 -33.99 13.62 -49.02
CA ASP A 121 -34.83 13.19 -50.13
C ASP A 121 -35.77 14.31 -50.59
N ALA A 122 -36.37 15.05 -49.63
CA ALA A 122 -37.13 16.26 -49.92
C ALA A 122 -36.27 17.33 -50.64
N LEU A 123 -35.07 17.61 -50.11
CA LEU A 123 -34.15 18.58 -50.72
C LEU A 123 -33.75 18.16 -52.14
N SER A 124 -33.41 16.88 -52.34
CA SER A 124 -33.06 16.33 -53.66
C SER A 124 -34.23 16.47 -54.65
N SER A 125 -35.45 16.21 -54.20
CA SER A 125 -36.66 16.39 -55.02
C SER A 125 -36.90 17.85 -55.39
N ASP A 126 -36.82 18.75 -54.41
CA ASP A 126 -37.02 20.18 -54.62
C ASP A 126 -35.95 20.77 -55.54
N THR A 127 -34.66 20.46 -55.30
CA THR A 127 -33.57 20.88 -56.19
C THR A 127 -33.75 20.35 -57.60
N SER A 128 -34.20 19.09 -57.76
CA SER A 128 -34.47 18.53 -59.10
C SER A 128 -35.61 19.26 -59.81
N ARG A 129 -36.63 19.73 -59.09
CA ARG A 129 -37.72 20.55 -59.66
C ARG A 129 -37.22 21.94 -60.04
N GLU A 130 -36.51 22.61 -59.13
CA GLU A 130 -35.93 23.93 -59.38
C GLU A 130 -34.98 23.93 -60.58
N ILE A 131 -34.16 22.88 -60.74
CA ILE A 131 -33.28 22.74 -61.90
C ILE A 131 -34.09 22.60 -63.20
N LYS A 132 -35.15 21.77 -63.22
CA LYS A 132 -36.01 21.64 -64.41
C LYS A 132 -36.71 22.95 -64.76
N GLU A 133 -37.24 23.66 -63.75
CA GLU A 133 -37.85 24.98 -63.96
C GLU A 133 -36.84 26.01 -64.48
N LEU A 134 -35.60 25.97 -63.98
CA LEU A 134 -34.52 26.82 -64.48
C LEU A 134 -34.17 26.49 -65.94
N GLU A 135 -34.07 25.20 -66.27
CA GLU A 135 -33.82 24.71 -67.64
C GLU A 135 -34.91 25.16 -68.60
N GLU A 136 -36.19 24.96 -68.27
CA GLU A 136 -37.31 25.43 -69.10
C GLU A 136 -37.30 26.95 -69.30
N ARG A 137 -36.95 27.71 -68.25
CA ARG A 137 -36.85 29.18 -68.34
C ARG A 137 -35.69 29.61 -69.23
N LEU A 138 -34.56 28.91 -69.16
CA LEU A 138 -33.42 29.16 -70.03
C LEU A 138 -33.75 28.82 -71.48
N GLU A 139 -34.38 27.68 -71.73
CA GLU A 139 -34.80 27.25 -73.07
C GLU A 139 -35.79 28.25 -73.69
N LYS A 140 -36.82 28.68 -72.95
CA LYS A 140 -37.75 29.73 -73.41
C LYS A 140 -37.06 31.05 -73.75
N LYS A 141 -36.04 31.45 -72.97
CA LYS A 141 -35.25 32.67 -73.25
C LYS A 141 -34.38 32.49 -74.49
N LEU A 142 -33.72 31.33 -74.63
CA LEU A 142 -32.94 30.97 -75.81
C LEU A 142 -33.80 30.96 -77.06
N GLN A 143 -34.96 30.33 -76.99
CA GLN A 143 -35.91 30.27 -78.10
C GLN A 143 -36.41 31.67 -78.48
N ARG A 144 -36.74 32.54 -77.52
CA ARG A 144 -37.07 33.95 -77.82
C ARG A 144 -35.92 34.71 -78.50
N ALA A 145 -34.68 34.48 -78.09
CA ALA A 145 -33.51 35.10 -78.72
C ALA A 145 -33.25 34.55 -80.13
N LEU A 146 -33.51 33.26 -80.36
CA LEU A 146 -33.42 32.60 -81.67
C LEU A 146 -34.54 33.00 -82.63
N ASP A 147 -35.77 33.09 -82.12
CA ASP A 147 -36.97 33.47 -82.89
C ASP A 147 -36.99 34.97 -83.22
N ASN A 148 -36.23 35.78 -82.48
CA ASN A 148 -36.06 37.21 -82.74
C ASN A 148 -34.57 37.61 -82.75
N PRO A 149 -33.81 37.20 -83.78
CA PRO A 149 -32.37 37.42 -83.84
C PRO A 149 -31.97 38.88 -84.15
N LEU A 150 -32.94 39.79 -84.31
CA LEU A 150 -32.73 41.19 -84.72
C LEU A 150 -33.39 42.24 -83.79
N SER A 151 -33.94 41.85 -82.64
CA SER A 151 -34.31 42.83 -81.62
C SER A 151 -33.10 43.19 -80.76
N ASP A 152 -32.32 44.14 -81.28
CA ASP A 152 -31.78 45.23 -80.46
C ASP A 152 -32.91 46.25 -80.19
#